data_AF-A0A9Q0SHW3-F1
#
_entry.id   AF-A0A9Q0SHW3-F1
#
_cell.length_a   1.000
_cell.length_b   1.000
_cell.length_c   1.000
_cell.angle_alpha   90.00
_cell.angle_beta   90.00
_cell.angle_gamma   90.00
#
_symmetry.space_group_name_H-M   'P 1'
#
loop_
_entity.id
_entity.type
_entity.pdbx_description
1 polymer ?
#
loop_
_entity_poly.entity_id
_entity_poly.type
_entity_poly.pdbx_seq_one_letter_code
_entity_poly.pdbx_strand_id
1 'polypeptide(L)'
;MVFSDKDSELKQKEENWNQLIKEKALELINVLEGISCEIHVQEPDFSLLKDGRKTIEGRCATGDYTRIEPGDLILVNKILVLKVEDVHRYPSFSKMLQAESLEKVLPGVKTVKEGKASFVLMFRICCQIDVLS
;
A
#
# COMPACT_ATOMS: atom_id res chain seq x y z
N MET A 1 -36.09 26.47 36.49
CA MET A 1 -35.56 26.44 35.11
C MET A 1 -34.35 25.52 35.14
N VAL A 2 -34.51 24.24 34.80
CA VAL A 2 -33.44 23.22 34.88
C VAL A 2 -33.09 22.84 33.45
N PHE A 3 -32.16 23.59 32.85
CA PHE A 3 -31.59 23.32 31.52
C PHE A 3 -30.09 22.93 31.60
N SER A 4 -29.52 22.86 32.81
CA SER A 4 -28.05 22.84 33.00
C SER A 4 -27.36 21.51 32.66
N ASP A 5 -27.95 20.36 33.05
CA ASP A 5 -27.21 19.09 32.98
C ASP A 5 -27.08 18.57 31.55
N LYS A 6 -28.14 18.68 30.74
CA LYS A 6 -28.13 18.26 29.33
C LYS A 6 -27.17 19.10 28.49
N ASP A 7 -27.09 20.39 28.74
CA ASP A 7 -26.16 21.28 28.02
C ASP A 7 -24.70 20.98 28.40
N SER A 8 -24.45 20.58 29.65
CA SER A 8 -23.11 20.16 30.09
C SER A 8 -22.69 18.82 29.48
N GLU A 9 -23.61 17.85 29.39
CA GLU A 9 -23.35 16.55 28.73
C GLU A 9 -23.11 16.69 27.22
N LEU A 10 -23.86 17.58 26.56
CA LEU A 10 -23.68 17.85 25.13
C LEU A 10 -22.33 18.50 24.85
N LYS A 11 -21.92 19.48 25.66
CA LYS A 11 -20.59 20.10 25.55
C LYS A 11 -19.48 19.09 25.79
N GLN A 12 -19.60 18.24 26.80
CA GLN A 12 -18.61 17.18 27.05
C GLN A 12 -18.50 16.21 25.87
N LYS A 13 -19.63 15.82 25.26
CA LYS A 13 -19.63 14.97 24.06
C LYS A 13 -18.96 15.66 22.88
N GLU A 14 -19.25 16.94 22.65
CA GLU A 14 -18.64 17.74 21.59
C GLU A 14 -17.11 17.84 21.77
N GLU A 15 -16.64 18.12 22.99
CA GLU A 15 -15.22 18.16 23.33
C GLU A 15 -14.54 16.81 23.06
N ASN A 16 -15.19 15.71 23.45
CA ASN A 16 -14.69 14.35 23.22
C ASN A 16 -14.60 14.03 21.71
N TRP A 17 -15.62 14.41 20.92
CA TRP A 17 -15.59 14.23 19.46
C TRP A 17 -14.50 15.08 18.82
N ASN A 18 -14.33 16.33 19.25
CA ASN A 18 -13.27 17.21 18.74
C ASN A 18 -11.89 16.66 19.04
N GLN A 19 -11.69 16.08 20.23
CA GLN A 19 -10.45 15.42 20.59
C GLN A 19 -10.19 14.19 19.71
N LEU A 20 -11.19 13.33 19.53
CA LEU A 20 -11.07 12.16 18.66
C LEU A 20 -10.77 12.52 17.20
N ILE A 21 -11.42 13.56 16.67
CA ILE A 21 -11.18 14.07 15.32
C ILE A 21 -9.73 14.55 15.19
N LYS A 22 -9.22 15.32 16.17
CA LYS A 22 -7.83 15.80 16.17
C LYS A 22 -6.84 14.64 16.20
N GLU A 23 -7.07 13.65 17.06
CA GLU A 23 -6.21 12.47 17.17
C GLU A 23 -6.17 11.68 15.85
N LYS A 24 -7.33 11.38 15.26
CA LYS A 24 -7.41 10.65 13.99
C LYS A 24 -6.88 11.45 12.80
N ALA A 25 -7.07 12.77 12.78
CA ALA A 25 -6.49 13.63 11.77
C ALA A 25 -4.95 13.63 11.85
N LEU A 26 -4.38 13.66 13.07
CA LEU A 26 -2.95 13.60 13.27
C LEU A 26 -2.37 12.23 12.85
N GLU A 27 -3.05 11.13 13.19
CA GLU A 27 -2.68 9.79 12.71
C GLU A 27 -2.62 9.74 11.18
N LEU A 28 -3.62 10.29 10.49
CA LEU A 28 -3.67 10.34 9.03
C LEU A 28 -2.55 11.18 8.44
N ILE A 29 -2.26 12.36 9.01
CA ILE A 29 -1.16 13.21 8.56
C ILE A 29 0.17 12.46 8.70
N ASN A 30 0.42 11.81 9.84
CA ASN A 30 1.64 11.05 10.07
C ASN A 30 1.80 9.90 9.05
N VAL A 31 0.72 9.21 8.70
CA VAL A 31 0.75 8.17 7.65
C VAL A 31 1.08 8.79 6.30
N LEU A 32 0.45 9.91 5.93
CA LEU A 32 0.66 10.56 4.63
C LEU A 32 2.07 11.13 4.50
N GLU A 33 2.61 11.74 5.56
CA GLU A 33 3.99 12.24 5.62
C GLU A 33 5.02 11.09 5.59
N GLY A 34 4.64 9.90 6.03
CA GLY A 34 5.48 8.69 5.99
C GLY A 34 5.50 7.95 4.65
N ILE A 35 4.79 8.44 3.62
CA ILE A 35 4.77 7.80 2.30
C ILE A 35 6.09 8.06 1.57
N SER A 36 6.82 6.98 1.27
CA SER A 36 8.10 7.02 0.57
C SER A 36 7.94 7.14 -0.95
N CYS A 37 6.83 6.62 -1.52
CA CYS A 37 6.53 6.80 -2.94
C CYS A 37 5.06 6.58 -3.30
N GLU A 38 4.66 7.04 -4.49
CA GLU A 38 3.37 6.73 -5.11
C GLU A 38 3.58 5.81 -6.32
N ILE A 39 2.73 4.80 -6.47
CA ILE A 39 2.69 3.94 -7.66
C ILE A 39 1.29 3.88 -8.25
N HIS A 40 1.22 3.74 -9.58
CA HIS A 40 -0.03 3.48 -10.29
C HIS A 40 -0.07 2.04 -10.79
N VAL A 41 -1.11 1.30 -10.42
CA VAL A 41 -1.39 -0.08 -10.80
C VAL A 41 -2.72 -0.14 -11.55
N GLN A 42 -2.76 -0.88 -12.66
CA GLN A 42 -3.99 -1.10 -13.45
C GLN A 42 -4.82 -2.26 -12.90
N GLU A 43 -6.07 -2.37 -13.30
CA GLU A 43 -6.84 -3.60 -13.09
C GLU A 43 -6.34 -4.72 -14.01
N PRO A 44 -6.35 -6.00 -13.57
CA PRO A 44 -6.90 -6.50 -12.30
C PRO A 44 -5.94 -6.42 -11.10
N ASP A 45 -4.70 -5.99 -11.31
CA ASP A 45 -3.65 -6.02 -10.28
C ASP A 45 -3.99 -5.15 -9.07
N PHE A 46 -4.66 -4.01 -9.27
CA PHE A 46 -5.11 -3.17 -8.16
C PHE A 46 -6.08 -3.91 -7.24
N SER A 47 -7.12 -4.55 -7.80
CA SER A 47 -8.04 -5.36 -7.00
C SER A 47 -7.33 -6.52 -6.30
N LEU A 48 -6.38 -7.17 -6.99
CA LEU A 48 -5.61 -8.27 -6.40
C LEU A 48 -4.67 -7.83 -5.28
N LEU A 49 -4.07 -6.63 -5.36
CA LEU A 49 -3.29 -6.03 -4.27
C LEU A 49 -4.20 -5.68 -3.09
N LYS A 50 -5.33 -5.04 -3.37
CA LYS A 50 -6.32 -4.66 -2.36
C LYS A 50 -6.86 -5.86 -1.59
N ASP A 51 -7.09 -6.98 -2.27
CA ASP A 51 -7.58 -8.23 -1.69
C ASP A 51 -6.45 -9.10 -1.09
N GLY A 52 -5.19 -8.64 -1.12
CA GLY A 52 -4.04 -9.38 -0.58
C GLY A 52 -3.66 -10.65 -1.36
N ARG A 53 -4.23 -10.85 -2.55
CA ARG A 53 -3.93 -12.01 -3.42
C ARG A 53 -2.63 -11.83 -4.18
N LYS A 54 -2.37 -10.62 -4.64
CA LYS A 54 -1.08 -10.21 -5.21
C LYS A 54 -0.26 -9.60 -4.08
N THR A 55 0.87 -10.23 -3.78
CA THR A 55 1.76 -9.85 -2.66
C THR A 55 3.15 -9.48 -3.14
N ILE A 56 3.37 -9.48 -4.46
CA ILE A 56 4.61 -9.05 -5.06
C ILE A 56 4.26 -8.11 -6.21
N GLU A 57 4.67 -6.87 -6.05
CA GLU A 57 4.62 -5.85 -7.08
C GLU A 57 6.03 -5.45 -7.40
N GLY A 58 6.45 -5.56 -8.65
CA GLY A 58 7.73 -5.00 -9.01
C GLY A 58 7.57 -3.61 -9.65
N ARG A 59 8.66 -2.82 -9.67
CA ARG A 59 8.86 -1.65 -10.58
C ARG A 59 10.30 -1.49 -11.07
N CYS A 60 10.53 -0.91 -12.25
CA CYS A 60 11.89 -0.54 -12.69
C CYS A 60 12.63 0.24 -11.58
N ALA A 61 13.86 -0.16 -11.26
CA ALA A 61 14.70 0.51 -10.27
C ALA A 61 15.24 1.84 -10.80
N THR A 62 14.33 2.79 -11.05
CA THR A 62 14.62 4.10 -11.62
C THR A 62 13.99 5.18 -10.75
N GLY A 63 14.67 6.32 -10.60
CA GLY A 63 14.17 7.42 -9.78
C GLY A 63 13.97 7.00 -8.31
N ASP A 64 12.84 7.39 -7.74
CA ASP A 64 12.54 7.21 -6.32
C ASP A 64 12.43 5.73 -5.91
N TYR A 65 12.10 4.85 -6.85
CA TYR A 65 12.02 3.40 -6.60
C TYR A 65 13.34 2.76 -6.19
N THR A 66 14.47 3.42 -6.46
CA THR A 66 15.79 2.90 -6.05
C THR A 66 16.03 2.99 -4.55
N ARG A 67 15.31 3.89 -3.87
CA ARG A 67 15.51 4.23 -2.45
C ARG A 67 14.58 3.49 -1.51
N ILE A 68 13.65 2.70 -2.06
CA ILE A 68 12.66 2.00 -1.26
C ILE A 68 13.33 0.85 -0.53
N GLU A 69 13.06 0.78 0.77
CA GLU A 69 13.62 -0.17 1.71
C GLU A 69 12.48 -0.82 2.52
N PRO A 70 12.74 -1.98 3.17
CA PRO A 70 11.78 -2.58 4.09
C PRO A 70 11.32 -1.59 5.17
N GLY A 71 10.02 -1.53 5.40
CA GLY A 71 9.37 -0.61 6.35
C GLY A 71 8.75 0.63 5.73
N ASP A 72 9.14 0.99 4.50
CA ASP A 72 8.58 2.13 3.79
C ASP A 72 7.07 1.98 3.54
N LEU A 73 6.38 3.12 3.42
CA LEU A 73 4.97 3.16 3.01
C LEU A 73 4.87 3.56 1.53
N ILE A 74 4.06 2.82 0.78
CA ILE A 74 3.79 3.07 -0.63
C ILE A 74 2.31 3.40 -0.81
N LEU A 75 2.02 4.45 -1.58
CA LEU A 75 0.67 4.82 -1.96
C LEU A 75 0.31 4.30 -3.34
N VAL A 76 -0.60 3.34 -3.41
CA VAL A 76 -1.11 2.77 -4.66
C VAL A 76 -2.37 3.50 -5.08
N ASN A 77 -2.36 4.02 -6.31
CA ASN A 77 -3.51 4.70 -6.94
C ASN A 77 -4.11 5.84 -6.09
N LYS A 78 -3.30 6.47 -5.22
CA LYS A 78 -3.72 7.52 -4.28
C LYS A 78 -4.77 7.11 -3.25
N ILE A 79 -5.04 5.82 -3.09
CA ILE A 79 -6.14 5.33 -2.24
C ILE A 79 -5.77 4.18 -1.32
N LEU A 80 -4.70 3.45 -1.61
CA LEU A 80 -4.31 2.27 -0.85
C LEU A 80 -2.88 2.45 -0.36
N VAL A 81 -2.70 2.58 0.95
CA VAL A 81 -1.37 2.66 1.58
C VAL A 81 -0.94 1.25 1.97
N LEU A 82 0.25 0.86 1.52
CA LEU A 82 0.82 -0.45 1.75
C LEU A 82 2.20 -0.33 2.37
N LYS A 83 2.55 -1.24 3.28
CA LYS A 83 3.88 -1.29 3.87
C LYS A 83 4.78 -2.24 3.06
N VAL A 84 6.04 -1.86 2.89
CA VAL A 84 7.06 -2.72 2.28
C VAL A 84 7.58 -3.69 3.33
N GLU A 85 7.38 -4.98 3.13
CA GLU A 85 8.03 -5.99 3.98
C GLU A 85 9.45 -6.37 3.53
N ASP A 86 9.71 -6.49 2.22
CA ASP A 86 11.04 -6.85 1.71
C ASP A 86 11.36 -6.19 0.35
N VAL A 87 12.63 -6.20 -0.05
CA VAL A 87 13.10 -5.56 -1.29
C VAL A 87 14.07 -6.47 -2.03
N HIS A 88 13.53 -7.22 -3.00
CA HIS A 88 14.33 -8.09 -3.86
C HIS A 88 14.73 -7.46 -5.18
N ARG A 89 15.88 -7.94 -5.66
CA ARG A 89 16.78 -7.08 -6.39
C ARG A 89 17.38 -7.79 -7.62
N TYR A 90 16.65 -7.82 -8.74
CA TYR A 90 16.94 -8.67 -9.92
C TYR A 90 17.52 -7.96 -11.16
N PRO A 91 18.34 -8.64 -11.97
CA PRO A 91 18.93 -8.07 -13.20
C PRO A 91 17.99 -8.10 -14.42
N SER A 92 16.93 -8.92 -14.43
CA SER A 92 15.97 -8.99 -15.53
C SER A 92 14.64 -9.62 -15.13
N PHE A 93 13.60 -9.41 -15.95
CA PHE A 93 12.22 -9.73 -15.56
C PHE A 93 12.04 -11.23 -15.49
N SER A 94 12.65 -11.88 -16.46
CA SER A 94 12.72 -13.32 -16.51
C SER A 94 13.40 -13.88 -15.26
N LYS A 95 14.40 -13.21 -14.69
CA LYS A 95 15.07 -13.66 -13.46
C LYS A 95 14.19 -13.46 -12.24
N MET A 96 13.45 -12.35 -12.16
CA MET A 96 12.46 -12.16 -11.10
C MET A 96 11.36 -13.23 -11.18
N LEU A 97 10.71 -13.42 -12.34
CA LEU A 97 9.65 -14.44 -12.48
C LEU A 97 10.13 -15.89 -12.28
N GLN A 98 11.44 -16.13 -12.40
CA GLN A 98 12.03 -17.44 -12.10
C GLN A 98 12.30 -17.64 -10.61
N ALA A 99 12.58 -16.56 -9.88
CA ALA A 99 12.91 -16.60 -8.47
C ALA A 99 11.66 -16.45 -7.57
N GLU A 100 10.73 -15.60 -7.98
CA GLU A 100 9.49 -15.31 -7.27
C GLU A 100 8.35 -16.23 -7.71
N SER A 101 7.40 -16.49 -6.81
CA SER A 101 6.21 -17.26 -7.14
C SER A 101 5.34 -16.51 -8.14
N LEU A 102 5.09 -17.11 -9.31
CA LEU A 102 4.23 -16.52 -10.34
C LEU A 102 2.83 -16.24 -9.82
N GLU A 103 2.29 -17.06 -8.91
CA GLU A 103 0.99 -16.83 -8.29
C GLU A 103 0.97 -15.57 -7.42
N LYS A 104 2.08 -15.25 -6.73
CA LYS A 104 2.18 -14.05 -5.88
C LYS A 104 2.39 -12.77 -6.70
N VAL A 105 3.06 -12.89 -7.85
CA VAL A 105 3.39 -11.77 -8.74
C VAL A 105 2.26 -11.49 -9.74
N LEU A 106 1.68 -12.53 -10.32
CA LEU A 106 0.63 -12.49 -11.35
C LEU A 106 -0.43 -13.58 -11.08
N PRO A 107 -1.29 -13.40 -10.07
CA PRO A 107 -2.33 -14.37 -9.76
C PRO A 107 -3.19 -14.71 -10.98
N GLY A 108 -3.34 -16.01 -11.30
CA GLY A 108 -4.13 -16.49 -12.44
C GLY A 108 -3.35 -16.67 -13.74
N VAL A 109 -2.10 -16.20 -13.83
CA VAL A 109 -1.20 -16.49 -14.96
C VAL A 109 -0.53 -17.84 -14.74
N LYS A 110 -0.57 -18.71 -15.75
CA LYS A 110 -0.06 -20.09 -15.64
C LYS A 110 1.39 -20.21 -16.10
N THR A 111 1.83 -19.35 -17.02
CA THR A 111 3.18 -19.46 -17.58
C THR A 111 3.92 -18.12 -17.65
N VAL A 112 5.25 -18.19 -17.55
CA VAL A 112 6.14 -17.02 -17.71
C VAL A 112 6.02 -16.37 -19.10
N LYS A 113 5.66 -17.15 -20.13
CA LYS A 113 5.45 -16.61 -21.49
C LYS A 113 4.22 -15.71 -21.55
N GLU A 114 3.13 -16.09 -20.90
CA GLU A 114 1.93 -15.25 -20.77
C GLU A 114 2.24 -13.98 -19.96
N GLY A 115 2.95 -14.12 -18.84
CA GLY A 115 3.35 -12.97 -18.01
C GLY A 115 4.23 -11.94 -18.72
N LYS A 116 5.04 -12.35 -19.72
CA LYS A 116 5.84 -11.45 -20.56
C LYS A 116 5.02 -10.63 -21.55
N ALA A 117 3.84 -11.12 -21.97
CA ALA A 117 2.96 -10.39 -22.88
C ALA A 117 2.11 -9.33 -22.15
N SER A 118 1.84 -9.54 -20.86
CA SER A 118 1.04 -8.63 -20.04
C SER A 118 1.82 -7.46 -19.40
N PHE A 119 3.16 -7.54 -19.30
CA PHE A 119 3.93 -6.55 -18.53
C PHE A 119 5.22 -6.09 -19.24
N VAL A 120 5.24 -4.80 -19.61
CA VAL A 120 6.45 -3.99 -19.82
C VAL A 120 6.68 -3.18 -18.55
N LEU A 121 7.94 -3.05 -18.11
CA LEU A 121 8.47 -2.42 -16.89
C LEU A 121 8.69 -3.37 -15.71
N MET A 122 9.95 -3.42 -15.26
CA MET A 122 10.48 -4.44 -14.38
C MET A 122 11.71 -3.96 -13.56
N PHE A 123 12.01 -4.25 -12.27
CA PHE A 123 11.36 -4.63 -10.99
C PHE A 123 12.46 -4.60 -9.88
N ARG A 124 12.22 -4.01 -8.68
CA ARG A 124 13.17 -4.10 -7.54
C ARG A 124 12.64 -3.81 -6.10
N ILE A 125 11.39 -4.12 -5.75
CA ILE A 125 10.84 -4.15 -4.36
C ILE A 125 9.83 -5.31 -4.24
N CYS A 126 9.72 -5.96 -3.08
CA CYS A 126 8.79 -7.06 -2.79
C CYS A 126 7.99 -6.73 -1.51
N CYS A 127 6.97 -5.88 -1.63
CA CYS A 127 6.13 -5.59 -0.47
C CYS A 127 5.20 -6.78 -0.23
N GLN A 128 5.53 -7.64 0.73
CA GLN A 128 4.47 -8.35 1.43
C GLN A 128 3.70 -7.30 2.24
N ILE A 129 2.37 -7.40 2.21
CA ILE A 129 1.46 -6.30 2.52
C ILE A 129 0.49 -6.80 3.57
N ASP A 130 0.61 -6.27 4.77
CA ASP A 130 -0.44 -6.36 5.78
C ASP A 130 -1.50 -5.29 5.51
N VAL A 131 -2.75 -5.75 5.35
CA VAL A 131 -3.92 -4.89 5.52
C VAL A 131 -3.98 -4.59 7.01
N LEU A 132 -3.77 -3.33 7.41
CA LEU A 132 -4.02 -2.90 8.78
C LEU A 132 -5.51 -3.15 9.10
N SER A 133 -5.77 -4.22 9.85
CA SER A 133 -7.07 -4.54 10.45
C SER A 133 -7.33 -3.67 11.67
#